data_AF-A0AAF0UD99-F1
#
_entry.id   AF-A0AAF0UD99-F1
#
_cell.length_a   1.000
_cell.length_b   1.000
_cell.length_c   1.000
_cell.angle_alpha   90.00
_cell.angle_beta   90.00
_cell.angle_gamma   90.00
#
_symmetry.space_group_name_H-M   'P 1'
#
loop_
_entity.id
_entity.type
_entity.pdbx_description
1 polymer ?
#
loop_
_entity_poly.entity_id
_entity_poly.type
_entity_poly.pdbx_seq_one_letter_code
_entity_poly.pdbx_strand_id
1 'polypeptide(L)'
;MRKLFVREMLSSRNLEACYSIRRHEVRKTIRNVNTKIGYPVDIGELAFVTETNVVISIIFGSKFVEEMEKHSTNGTEFRELVMKYGQVMGKPNISDFFPMLARFDLQGIQKEMEALLKLFDSILDPAISECMKMLSDQREGEIQRNEKKHLIQILLELMEQKDIGISLDLVKVKAILVDIVIGGTDTTITTVEWVMSELLNNPEIMSKVQQELKHVVGMNNIVEESHLPNLHNLDVVFKETLRLHPALPLLLPKRPSQCAIVGGYKIAEGTKVFLNVYAIHRDPQVWESPLEFQRERFLSPLTNLDYAGNNMKYHPFGSGMRI
;
A
#
# COMPACT_ATOMS: atom_id res chain seq x y z
N MET A 1 -1.54 6.32 -17.35
CA MET A 1 -1.68 6.17 -15.88
C MET A 1 -0.53 5.39 -15.26
N ARG A 2 -0.44 4.06 -15.38
CA ARG A 2 0.68 3.26 -14.80
C ARG A 2 2.08 3.81 -15.10
N LYS A 3 2.38 4.12 -16.37
CA LYS A 3 3.68 4.70 -16.76
C LYS A 3 3.99 6.01 -16.02
N LEU A 4 2.99 6.86 -15.84
CA LEU A 4 3.10 8.12 -15.11
C LEU A 4 3.31 7.87 -13.62
N PHE A 5 2.57 6.92 -13.05
CA PHE A 5 2.74 6.50 -11.65
C PHE A 5 4.16 5.97 -11.39
N VAL A 6 4.66 5.05 -12.21
CA VAL A 6 6.01 4.49 -12.05
C VAL A 6 7.11 5.54 -12.28
N ARG A 7 6.99 6.34 -13.35
CA ARG A 7 8.04 7.28 -13.76
C ARG A 7 8.08 8.52 -12.88
N GLU A 8 6.93 9.06 -12.51
CA GLU A 8 6.86 10.26 -11.70
C GLU A 8 6.80 9.86 -10.24
N MET A 9 5.81 9.07 -9.82
CA MET A 9 5.45 8.90 -8.41
C MET A 9 6.35 7.90 -7.67
N LEU A 10 6.65 6.75 -8.26
CA LEU A 10 7.51 5.71 -7.69
C LEU A 10 8.98 5.78 -8.17
N SER A 11 9.41 6.89 -8.74
CA SER A 11 10.82 7.06 -9.10
C SER A 11 11.70 7.10 -7.85
N SER A 12 12.94 6.61 -7.96
CA SER A 12 13.91 6.67 -6.85
C SER A 12 14.03 8.07 -6.26
N ARG A 13 14.06 9.09 -7.13
CA ARG A 13 14.08 10.51 -6.72
C ARG A 13 12.90 10.88 -5.83
N ASN A 14 11.68 10.47 -6.18
CA ASN A 14 10.49 10.84 -5.42
C ASN A 14 10.30 9.97 -4.17
N LEU A 15 10.73 8.70 -4.21
CA LEU A 15 10.82 7.86 -3.02
C LEU A 15 11.80 8.42 -2.00
N GLU A 16 12.96 8.91 -2.43
CA GLU A 16 13.94 9.62 -1.60
C GLU A 16 13.40 10.97 -1.12
N ALA A 17 12.67 11.71 -1.95
CA ALA A 17 12.04 12.97 -1.54
C ALA A 17 11.08 12.75 -0.36
N CYS A 18 10.34 11.63 -0.36
CA CYS A 18 9.40 11.23 0.69
C CYS A 18 10.06 10.58 1.93
N TYR A 19 11.37 10.32 1.91
CA TYR A 19 12.09 9.71 3.04
C TYR A 19 11.87 10.44 4.36
N SER A 20 11.98 11.78 4.35
CA SER A 20 11.84 12.59 5.57
C SER A 20 10.45 12.46 6.20
N ILE A 21 9.42 12.23 5.38
CA ILE A 21 8.04 12.04 5.82
C ILE A 21 7.90 10.68 6.50
N ARG A 22 8.29 9.60 5.81
CA ARG A 22 8.26 8.24 6.37
C ARG A 22 9.03 8.15 7.69
N ARG A 23 10.24 8.70 7.70
CA ARG A 23 11.09 8.78 8.89
C ARG A 23 10.44 9.56 10.03
N HIS A 24 9.76 10.67 9.73
CA HIS A 24 9.08 11.47 10.76
C HIS A 24 7.95 10.69 11.42
N GLU A 25 7.03 10.13 10.64
CA GLU A 25 5.87 9.39 11.15
C GLU A 25 6.30 8.13 11.91
N VAL A 26 7.22 7.32 11.36
CA VAL A 26 7.72 6.13 12.07
C VAL A 26 8.36 6.52 13.41
N ARG A 27 9.13 7.61 13.47
CA ARG A 27 9.73 8.06 14.74
C ARG A 27 8.70 8.60 15.72
N LYS A 28 7.67 9.28 15.25
CA LYS A 28 6.53 9.72 16.07
C LYS A 28 5.86 8.52 16.72
N THR A 29 5.62 7.46 15.94
CA THR A 29 5.07 6.19 16.41
C THR A 29 5.97 5.52 17.44
N ILE A 30 7.27 5.38 17.17
CA ILE A 30 8.21 4.77 18.13
C ILE A 30 8.28 5.55 19.46
N ARG A 31 8.24 6.89 19.40
CA ARG A 31 8.15 7.71 20.63
C ARG A 31 6.87 7.43 21.42
N ASN A 32 5.73 7.28 20.74
CA ASN A 32 4.46 6.91 21.37
C ASN A 32 4.50 5.49 21.96
N VAL A 33 5.17 4.54 21.32
CA VAL A 33 5.37 3.20 21.91
C VAL A 33 6.21 3.29 23.19
N ASN A 34 7.26 4.10 23.20
CA ASN A 34 8.11 4.28 24.38
C ASN A 34 7.38 4.89 25.59
N THR A 35 6.31 5.68 25.39
CA THR A 35 5.50 6.18 26.51
C THR A 35 4.58 5.12 27.11
N LYS A 36 4.42 3.97 26.43
CA LYS A 36 3.56 2.84 26.85
C LYS A 36 4.34 1.64 27.41
N ILE A 37 5.61 1.83 27.79
CA ILE A 37 6.42 0.76 28.40
C ILE A 37 5.67 0.19 29.62
N GLY A 38 5.52 -1.14 29.66
CA GLY A 38 4.80 -1.86 30.70
C GLY A 38 3.30 -2.10 30.41
N TYR A 39 2.77 -1.57 29.31
CA TYR A 39 1.38 -1.77 28.90
C TYR A 39 1.27 -2.49 27.55
N PRO A 40 0.23 -3.31 27.33
CA PRO A 40 -0.06 -3.89 26.02
C PRO A 40 -0.25 -2.80 24.95
N VAL A 41 0.26 -3.08 23.74
CA VAL A 41 0.10 -2.21 22.56
C VAL A 41 -0.61 -2.98 21.47
N ASP A 42 -1.68 -2.40 20.94
CA ASP A 42 -2.34 -2.91 19.74
C ASP A 42 -1.48 -2.54 18.51
N ILE A 43 -0.90 -3.56 17.87
CA ILE A 43 -0.04 -3.38 16.69
C ILE A 43 -0.85 -2.99 15.46
N GLY A 44 -2.07 -3.49 15.31
CA GLY A 44 -2.94 -3.17 14.18
C GLY A 44 -3.29 -1.68 14.19
N GLU A 45 -3.74 -1.17 15.34
CA GLU A 45 -4.04 0.25 15.52
C GLU A 45 -2.80 1.13 15.34
N LEU A 46 -1.65 0.70 15.89
CA LEU A 46 -0.38 1.41 15.76
C LEU A 46 0.05 1.52 14.29
N ALA A 47 0.00 0.41 13.55
CA ALA A 47 0.33 0.35 12.13
C ALA A 47 -0.64 1.17 11.30
N PHE A 48 -1.95 1.11 11.61
CA PHE A 48 -2.98 1.86 10.92
C PHE A 48 -2.80 3.37 11.02
N VAL A 49 -2.59 3.89 12.23
CA VAL A 49 -2.33 5.32 12.44
C VAL A 49 -1.05 5.76 11.70
N THR A 50 0.01 4.96 11.81
CA THR A 50 1.31 5.27 11.20
C THR A 50 1.23 5.29 9.68
N GLU A 51 0.70 4.24 9.07
CA GLU A 51 0.66 4.10 7.62
C GLU A 51 -0.28 5.12 7.00
N THR A 52 -1.45 5.35 7.61
CA THR A 52 -2.38 6.38 7.15
C THR A 52 -1.70 7.75 7.13
N ASN A 53 -0.98 8.11 8.19
CA ASN A 53 -0.26 9.38 8.25
C ASN A 53 0.86 9.46 7.20
N VAL A 54 1.59 8.36 6.97
CA VAL A 54 2.62 8.28 5.94
C VAL A 54 2.03 8.52 4.55
N VAL A 55 0.99 7.76 4.18
CA VAL A 55 0.38 7.83 2.85
C VAL A 55 -0.22 9.22 2.60
N ILE A 56 -0.99 9.76 3.56
CA ILE A 56 -1.56 11.09 3.44
C ILE A 56 -0.47 12.16 3.35
N SER A 57 0.58 12.07 4.18
CA SER A 57 1.68 13.04 4.13
C SER A 57 2.45 13.00 2.81
N ILE A 58 2.62 11.82 2.21
CA ILE A 58 3.20 11.69 0.87
C ILE A 58 2.30 12.41 -0.16
N ILE A 59 0.98 12.27 -0.01
CA ILE A 59 0.02 12.84 -0.95
C ILE A 59 -0.08 14.37 -0.83
N PHE A 60 -0.36 14.87 0.36
CA PHE A 60 -0.74 16.26 0.64
C PHE A 60 0.30 17.05 1.44
N GLY A 61 1.30 16.38 2.02
CA GLY A 61 2.29 16.98 2.90
C GLY A 61 1.94 16.88 4.38
N SER A 62 2.97 17.03 5.23
CA SER A 62 2.83 16.87 6.69
C SER A 62 1.95 17.93 7.34
N LYS A 63 1.88 19.15 6.81
CA LYS A 63 1.00 20.22 7.33
C LYS A 63 -0.48 19.82 7.26
N PHE A 64 -0.88 19.16 6.17
CA PHE A 64 -2.24 18.67 6.00
C PHE A 64 -2.61 17.62 7.05
N VAL A 65 -1.66 16.73 7.40
CA VAL A 65 -1.84 15.75 8.48
C VAL A 65 -1.93 16.45 9.84
N GLU A 66 -1.07 17.42 10.13
CA GLU A 66 -1.13 18.18 11.39
C GLU A 66 -2.47 18.91 11.56
N GLU A 67 -3.04 19.47 10.50
CA GLU A 67 -4.35 20.10 10.53
C GLU A 67 -5.48 19.07 10.72
N MET A 68 -5.43 17.93 10.03
CA MET A 68 -6.37 16.84 10.26
C MET A 68 -6.28 16.25 11.69
N GLU A 69 -5.09 16.24 12.30
CA GLU A 69 -4.93 15.78 13.68
C GLU A 69 -5.43 16.82 14.69
N LYS A 70 -5.23 18.12 14.45
CA LYS A 70 -5.79 19.21 15.29
C LYS A 70 -7.31 19.17 15.31
N HIS A 71 -7.91 18.83 14.18
CA HIS A 71 -9.34 18.55 14.08
C HIS A 71 -9.58 17.05 14.29
N SER A 72 -9.43 16.57 15.54
CA SER A 72 -9.46 15.14 15.90
C SER A 72 -10.61 14.32 15.27
N THR A 73 -11.74 14.98 15.01
CA THR A 73 -12.88 14.43 14.28
C THR A 73 -12.49 14.06 12.84
N ASN A 74 -11.88 14.96 12.07
CA ASN A 74 -11.55 14.76 10.65
C ASN A 74 -10.53 13.63 10.42
N GLY A 75 -9.49 13.53 11.26
CA GLY A 75 -8.47 12.48 11.14
C GLY A 75 -9.02 11.08 11.44
N THR A 76 -9.93 10.97 12.41
CA THR A 76 -10.62 9.71 12.74
C THR A 76 -11.65 9.36 11.66
N GLU A 77 -12.41 10.35 11.19
CA GLU A 77 -13.38 10.18 10.10
C GLU A 77 -12.72 9.70 8.79
N PHE A 78 -11.57 10.25 8.40
CA PHE A 78 -10.87 9.81 7.20
C PHE A 78 -10.39 8.35 7.32
N ARG A 79 -9.87 8.00 8.49
CA ARG A 79 -9.44 6.64 8.82
C ARG A 79 -10.61 5.64 8.73
N GLU A 80 -11.74 5.96 9.37
CA GLU A 80 -12.95 5.15 9.29
C GLU A 80 -13.47 5.03 7.85
N LEU A 81 -13.37 6.10 7.07
CA LEU A 81 -13.74 6.11 5.65
C LEU A 81 -12.89 5.14 4.83
N VAL A 82 -11.56 5.13 5.02
CA VAL A 82 -10.64 4.18 4.34
C VAL A 82 -11.01 2.73 4.68
N MET A 83 -11.21 2.42 5.96
CA MET A 83 -11.59 1.08 6.41
C MET A 83 -12.94 0.64 5.82
N LYS A 84 -13.94 1.53 5.88
CA LYS A 84 -15.28 1.23 5.35
C LYS A 84 -15.26 1.05 3.83
N TYR A 85 -14.45 1.82 3.10
CA TYR A 85 -14.25 1.64 1.67
C TYR A 85 -13.71 0.25 1.34
N GLY A 86 -12.64 -0.17 2.02
CA GLY A 86 -12.06 -1.50 1.85
C GLY A 86 -13.07 -2.62 2.15
N GLN A 87 -13.84 -2.47 3.23
CA GLN A 87 -14.89 -3.43 3.59
C GLN A 87 -15.98 -3.53 2.52
N VAL A 88 -16.50 -2.42 2.01
CA VAL A 88 -17.53 -2.43 0.96
C VAL A 88 -16.99 -3.00 -0.35
N MET A 89 -15.75 -2.65 -0.70
CA MET A 89 -15.07 -3.20 -1.88
C MET A 89 -14.88 -4.73 -1.78
N GLY A 90 -14.62 -5.25 -0.58
CA GLY A 90 -14.46 -6.68 -0.31
C GLY A 90 -15.77 -7.47 -0.18
N LYS A 91 -16.94 -6.81 -0.09
CA LYS A 91 -18.23 -7.50 0.04
C LYS A 91 -18.56 -8.29 -1.23
N PRO A 92 -19.01 -9.55 -1.14
CA PRO A 92 -19.54 -10.26 -2.29
C PRO A 92 -20.79 -9.56 -2.79
N ASN A 93 -20.84 -9.25 -4.09
CA ASN A 93 -21.98 -8.61 -4.74
C ASN A 93 -22.72 -9.62 -5.63
N ILE A 94 -23.99 -9.91 -5.34
CA ILE A 94 -24.84 -10.82 -6.10
C ILE A 94 -24.97 -10.39 -7.57
N SER A 95 -24.92 -9.08 -7.83
CA SER A 95 -24.97 -8.51 -9.17
C SER A 95 -23.73 -8.85 -10.02
N ASP A 96 -22.59 -9.18 -9.40
CA ASP A 96 -21.41 -9.68 -10.11
C ASP A 96 -21.60 -11.09 -10.67
N PHE A 97 -22.48 -11.89 -10.03
CA PHE A 97 -22.80 -13.26 -10.44
C PHE A 97 -24.03 -13.32 -11.32
N PHE A 98 -24.99 -12.42 -11.09
CA PHE A 98 -26.25 -12.33 -11.83
C PHE A 98 -26.43 -10.90 -12.39
N PRO A 99 -25.81 -10.57 -13.54
CA PRO A 99 -25.81 -9.21 -14.09
C PRO A 99 -27.21 -8.63 -14.34
N MET A 100 -28.22 -9.48 -14.59
CA MET A 100 -29.62 -9.06 -14.72
C MET A 100 -30.17 -8.37 -13.47
N LEU A 101 -29.59 -8.63 -12.30
CA LEU A 101 -29.97 -8.04 -11.03
C LEU A 101 -29.22 -6.74 -10.72
N ALA A 102 -28.21 -6.37 -11.52
CA ALA A 102 -27.35 -5.20 -11.25
C ALA A 102 -28.14 -3.89 -11.09
N ARG A 103 -29.19 -3.69 -11.90
CA ARG A 103 -30.03 -2.48 -11.84
C ARG A 103 -30.77 -2.28 -10.53
N PHE A 104 -30.88 -3.31 -9.69
CA PHE A 104 -31.65 -3.26 -8.45
C PHE A 104 -30.79 -2.97 -7.22
N ASP A 105 -29.46 -3.08 -7.31
CA ASP A 105 -28.53 -2.94 -6.18
C ASP A 105 -29.06 -3.63 -4.90
N LEU A 106 -29.38 -4.92 -5.01
CA LEU A 106 -30.13 -5.65 -3.97
C LEU A 106 -29.47 -5.62 -2.58
N GLN A 107 -28.15 -5.46 -2.53
CA GLN A 107 -27.37 -5.38 -1.30
C GLN A 107 -27.02 -3.95 -0.90
N GLY A 108 -27.40 -2.95 -1.71
CA GLY A 108 -27.06 -1.54 -1.49
C GLY A 108 -25.56 -1.22 -1.64
N ILE A 109 -24.77 -2.13 -2.22
CA ILE A 109 -23.30 -2.01 -2.31
C ILE A 109 -22.94 -0.83 -3.22
N GLN A 110 -23.62 -0.68 -4.36
CA GLN A 110 -23.35 0.44 -5.26
C GLN A 110 -23.69 1.77 -4.58
N LYS A 111 -24.87 1.87 -3.96
CA LYS A 111 -25.30 3.07 -3.24
C LYS A 111 -24.35 3.41 -2.08
N GLU A 112 -23.91 2.41 -1.32
CA GLU A 112 -22.96 2.59 -0.22
C GLU A 112 -21.61 3.09 -0.76
N MET A 113 -21.11 2.50 -1.85
CA MET A 113 -19.86 2.94 -2.50
C MET A 113 -19.95 4.38 -3.02
N GLU A 114 -21.06 4.76 -3.66
CA GLU A 114 -21.29 6.14 -4.12
C GLU A 114 -21.32 7.14 -2.96
N ALA A 115 -21.89 6.76 -1.81
CA ALA A 115 -21.88 7.59 -0.62
C ALA A 115 -20.47 7.77 -0.05
N LEU A 116 -19.66 6.71 -0.01
CA LEU A 116 -18.26 6.76 0.44
C LEU A 116 -17.40 7.62 -0.49
N LEU A 117 -17.58 7.51 -1.81
CA LEU A 117 -16.86 8.35 -2.77
C LEU A 117 -17.18 9.84 -2.59
N LYS A 118 -18.44 10.19 -2.27
CA LYS A 118 -18.82 11.59 -1.94
C LYS A 118 -18.16 12.08 -0.65
N LEU A 119 -17.97 11.20 0.33
CA LEU A 119 -17.22 11.54 1.55
C LEU A 119 -15.75 11.76 1.24
N PHE A 120 -15.14 10.93 0.39
CA PHE A 120 -13.79 11.18 -0.11
C PHE A 120 -13.70 12.53 -0.82
N ASP A 121 -14.64 12.86 -1.71
CA ASP A 121 -14.69 14.16 -2.37
C ASP A 121 -14.71 15.31 -1.37
N SER A 122 -15.49 15.21 -0.29
CA SER A 122 -15.58 16.25 0.74
C SER A 122 -14.25 16.52 1.46
N ILE A 123 -13.35 15.54 1.50
CA ILE A 123 -12.02 15.64 2.13
C ILE A 123 -10.96 16.05 1.09
N LEU A 124 -11.05 15.50 -0.12
CA LEU A 124 -10.11 15.74 -1.21
C LEU A 124 -10.29 17.13 -1.83
N ASP A 125 -11.53 17.61 -1.99
CA ASP A 125 -11.81 18.89 -2.68
C ASP A 125 -11.17 20.11 -2.00
N PRO A 126 -11.26 20.28 -0.66
CA PRO A 126 -10.55 21.36 0.03
C PRO A 126 -9.03 21.27 -0.18
N ALA A 127 -8.46 20.07 -0.01
CA ALA A 127 -7.02 19.83 -0.14
C ALA A 127 -6.51 20.13 -1.56
N ILE A 128 -7.26 19.69 -2.57
CA ILE A 128 -6.94 19.95 -3.98
C ILE A 128 -7.06 21.44 -4.28
N SER A 129 -8.11 22.11 -3.81
CA SER A 129 -8.35 23.53 -4.04
C SER A 129 -7.25 24.40 -3.42
N GLU A 130 -6.80 24.05 -2.22
CA GLU A 130 -5.67 24.70 -1.56
C GLU A 130 -4.37 24.50 -2.34
N CYS A 131 -4.08 23.27 -2.78
CA CYS A 131 -2.90 22.98 -3.60
C CYS A 131 -2.92 23.75 -4.93
N MET A 132 -4.09 23.88 -5.57
CA MET A 132 -4.23 24.67 -6.80
C MET A 132 -3.94 26.16 -6.56
N LYS A 133 -4.41 26.73 -5.45
CA LYS A 133 -4.12 28.13 -5.06
C LYS A 133 -2.63 28.33 -4.80
N MET A 134 -1.99 27.43 -4.06
CA MET A 134 -0.54 27.51 -3.83
C MET A 134 0.25 27.47 -5.14
N LEU A 135 -0.16 26.62 -6.09
CA LEU A 135 0.49 26.52 -7.40
C LEU A 135 0.26 27.75 -8.28
N SER A 136 -0.86 28.48 -8.14
CA SER A 136 -1.06 29.75 -8.84
C SER A 136 -0.21 30.86 -8.22
N ASP A 137 -0.19 30.95 -6.89
CA ASP A 137 0.50 32.03 -6.16
C ASP A 137 2.03 31.91 -6.32
N GLN A 138 2.57 30.67 -6.35
CA GLN A 138 3.99 30.41 -6.62
C GLN A 138 4.44 30.78 -8.04
N ARG A 139 3.51 31.02 -9.00
CA ARG A 139 3.86 31.51 -10.34
C ARG A 139 4.01 33.02 -10.39
N GLU A 140 3.38 33.75 -9.46
CA GLU A 140 3.42 35.21 -9.40
C GLU A 140 4.61 35.77 -8.61
N GLY A 141 5.27 34.94 -7.77
CA GLY A 141 6.49 35.29 -7.04
C GLY A 141 7.73 34.55 -7.55
N GLU A 142 8.78 35.29 -7.92
CA GLU A 142 10.07 34.72 -8.32
C GLU A 142 10.73 33.84 -7.22
N ILE A 143 11.12 32.63 -7.62
CA ILE A 143 12.20 31.78 -7.09
C ILE A 143 12.03 31.26 -5.64
N GLN A 144 11.50 30.02 -5.55
CA GLN A 144 12.12 28.97 -4.72
C GLN A 144 11.90 27.61 -5.38
N ARG A 145 12.76 27.29 -6.36
CA ARG A 145 12.71 26.09 -7.21
C ARG A 145 13.08 24.78 -6.48
N ASN A 146 13.02 24.75 -5.14
CA ASN A 146 13.62 23.70 -4.32
C ASN A 146 12.72 23.17 -3.19
N GLU A 147 11.45 23.60 -3.09
CA GLU A 147 10.51 22.89 -2.22
C GLU A 147 10.15 21.53 -2.83
N LYS A 148 10.21 20.50 -1.99
CA LYS A 148 9.88 19.12 -2.36
C LYS A 148 8.41 19.05 -2.75
N LYS A 149 8.12 18.73 -4.01
CA LYS A 149 6.75 18.64 -4.50
C LYS A 149 6.03 17.44 -3.89
N HIS A 150 4.83 17.68 -3.34
CA HIS A 150 3.94 16.63 -2.90
C HIS A 150 3.29 15.93 -4.09
N LEU A 151 2.76 14.72 -3.86
CA LEU A 151 2.19 13.92 -4.94
C LEU A 151 1.06 14.62 -5.67
N ILE A 152 0.20 15.31 -4.92
CA ILE A 152 -0.91 16.06 -5.48
C ILE A 152 -0.43 17.17 -6.40
N GLN A 153 0.65 17.88 -6.04
CA GLN A 153 1.23 18.93 -6.86
C GLN A 153 1.76 18.37 -8.19
N ILE A 154 2.42 17.20 -8.14
CA ILE A 154 2.89 16.50 -9.34
C ILE A 154 1.71 16.14 -10.25
N LEU A 155 0.63 15.59 -9.70
CA LEU A 155 -0.57 15.23 -10.48
C LEU A 155 -1.24 16.46 -11.09
N LEU A 156 -1.35 17.57 -10.35
CA LEU A 156 -1.95 18.82 -10.83
C LEU A 156 -1.11 19.46 -11.94
N GLU A 157 0.21 19.48 -11.83
CA GLU A 157 1.09 19.96 -12.90
C GLU A 157 0.98 19.11 -14.17
N LEU A 158 0.89 17.79 -14.02
CA LEU A 158 0.70 16.87 -15.15
C LEU A 158 -0.69 17.02 -15.78
N MET A 159 -1.69 17.45 -15.01
CA MET A 159 -3.02 17.80 -15.52
C MET A 159 -2.99 19.02 -16.44
N GLU A 160 -2.15 20.00 -16.13
CA GLU A 160 -1.98 21.21 -16.95
C GLU A 160 -1.10 20.98 -18.20
N GLN A 161 -0.17 20.02 -18.13
CA GLN A 161 0.70 19.65 -19.25
C GLN A 161 -0.07 18.85 -20.31
N LYS A 162 -0.64 19.56 -21.30
CA LYS A 162 -1.40 18.97 -22.43
C LYS A 162 -0.60 18.03 -23.35
N ASP A 163 0.73 17.98 -23.22
CA ASP A 163 1.64 17.39 -24.21
C ASP A 163 2.03 15.91 -23.95
N ILE A 164 1.53 15.27 -22.89
CA ILE A 164 1.98 13.92 -22.48
C ILE A 164 1.16 12.79 -23.15
N GLY A 165 0.23 13.11 -24.06
CA GLY A 165 -0.62 12.10 -24.72
C GLY A 165 -1.57 11.35 -23.78
N ILE A 166 -1.70 11.81 -22.54
CA ILE A 166 -2.64 11.31 -21.52
C ILE A 166 -3.45 12.52 -21.07
N SER A 167 -4.75 12.58 -21.39
CA SER A 167 -5.61 13.60 -20.78
C SER A 167 -5.86 13.20 -19.33
N LEU A 168 -5.18 13.88 -18.41
CA LEU A 168 -5.48 13.82 -17.00
C LEU A 168 -6.54 14.89 -16.73
N ASP A 169 -7.59 14.51 -16.01
CA ASP A 169 -8.65 15.41 -15.57
C ASP A 169 -8.82 15.25 -14.05
N LEU A 170 -9.56 16.16 -13.43
CA LEU A 170 -9.73 16.18 -11.98
C LEU A 170 -10.35 14.87 -11.45
N VAL A 171 -11.24 14.26 -12.22
CA VAL A 171 -11.88 12.97 -11.85
C VAL A 171 -10.83 11.86 -11.79
N LYS A 172 -9.95 11.77 -12.79
CA LYS A 172 -8.83 10.81 -12.79
C LYS A 172 -7.82 11.10 -11.69
N VAL A 173 -7.52 12.37 -11.39
CA VAL A 173 -6.65 12.74 -10.26
C VAL A 173 -7.23 12.20 -8.96
N LYS A 174 -8.50 12.50 -8.66
CA LYS A 174 -9.18 12.01 -7.46
C LYS A 174 -9.20 10.48 -7.39
N ALA A 175 -9.49 9.80 -8.49
CA ALA A 175 -9.48 8.33 -8.54
C ALA A 175 -8.10 7.75 -8.20
N ILE A 176 -7.02 8.33 -8.73
CA ILE A 176 -5.65 7.92 -8.39
C ILE A 176 -5.37 8.12 -6.90
N LEU A 177 -5.79 9.25 -6.32
CA LEU A 177 -5.58 9.52 -4.89
C LEU A 177 -6.27 8.46 -4.02
N VAL A 178 -7.53 8.14 -4.34
CA VAL A 178 -8.27 7.08 -3.64
C VAL A 178 -7.56 5.73 -3.81
N ASP A 179 -7.16 5.35 -5.03
CA ASP A 179 -6.44 4.10 -5.28
C ASP A 179 -5.14 3.99 -4.46
N ILE A 180 -4.38 5.07 -4.32
CA ILE A 180 -3.14 5.10 -3.53
C ILE A 180 -3.44 4.96 -2.04
N VAL A 181 -4.43 5.70 -1.53
CA VAL A 181 -4.81 5.65 -0.11
C VAL A 181 -5.27 4.24 0.25
N ILE A 182 -6.22 3.68 -0.51
CA ILE A 182 -6.78 2.36 -0.22
C ILE A 182 -5.73 1.27 -0.41
N GLY A 183 -5.01 1.29 -1.54
CA GLY A 183 -4.02 0.27 -1.86
C GLY A 183 -2.80 0.28 -0.96
N GLY A 184 -2.34 1.47 -0.54
CA GLY A 184 -1.14 1.64 0.29
C GLY A 184 -1.35 1.43 1.78
N THR A 185 -2.59 1.59 2.27
CA THR A 185 -2.88 1.55 3.71
C THR A 185 -3.13 0.12 4.21
N ASP A 186 -4.26 -0.48 3.83
CA ASP A 186 -4.76 -1.74 4.42
C ASP A 186 -3.80 -2.93 4.21
N THR A 187 -3.16 -2.99 3.04
CA THR A 187 -2.20 -4.05 2.70
C THR A 187 -0.93 -4.00 3.54
N THR A 188 -0.41 -2.80 3.80
CA THR A 188 0.79 -2.58 4.61
C THR A 188 0.51 -2.88 6.08
N ILE A 189 -0.63 -2.42 6.60
CA ILE A 189 -1.05 -2.67 7.99
C ILE A 189 -1.17 -4.16 8.26
N THR A 190 -1.91 -4.87 7.39
CA THR A 190 -2.09 -6.32 7.48
C THR A 190 -0.74 -7.02 7.48
N THR A 191 0.20 -6.59 6.62
CA THR A 191 1.55 -7.16 6.55
C THR A 191 2.33 -6.93 7.86
N VAL A 192 2.32 -5.71 8.40
CA VAL A 192 3.03 -5.39 9.66
C VAL A 192 2.48 -6.20 10.83
N GLU A 193 1.16 -6.33 10.92
CA GLU A 193 0.50 -7.13 11.95
C GLU A 193 0.93 -8.60 11.87
N TRP A 194 0.93 -9.19 10.68
CA TRP A 194 1.40 -10.57 10.49
C TRP A 194 2.90 -10.73 10.75
N VAL A 195 3.74 -9.77 10.37
CA VAL A 195 5.19 -9.82 10.67
C VAL A 195 5.40 -9.85 12.19
N MET A 196 4.71 -8.98 12.92
CA MET A 196 4.82 -8.93 14.38
C MET A 196 4.25 -10.19 15.03
N SER A 197 3.12 -10.71 14.53
CA SER A 197 2.53 -11.97 14.99
C SER A 197 3.51 -13.14 14.83
N GLU A 198 4.15 -13.27 13.66
CA GLU A 198 5.13 -14.33 13.40
C GLU A 198 6.38 -14.19 14.26
N LEU A 199 6.89 -12.96 14.45
CA LEU A 199 8.04 -12.73 15.34
C LEU A 199 7.72 -13.09 16.80
N LEU A 200 6.55 -12.70 17.30
CA LEU A 200 6.13 -12.99 18.67
C LEU A 200 5.88 -14.49 18.90
N ASN A 201 5.37 -15.20 17.89
CA ASN A 201 5.18 -16.66 17.94
C ASN A 201 6.48 -17.45 17.74
N ASN A 202 7.55 -16.82 17.23
CA ASN A 202 8.85 -17.45 16.99
C ASN A 202 10.01 -16.70 17.69
N PRO A 203 10.15 -16.80 19.03
CA PRO A 203 11.12 -16.01 19.81
C PRO A 203 12.58 -16.17 19.38
N GLU A 204 12.97 -17.36 18.90
CA GLU A 204 14.33 -17.60 18.38
C GLU A 204 14.61 -16.78 17.11
N ILE A 205 13.63 -16.65 16.23
CA ILE A 205 13.72 -15.84 15.01
C ILE A 205 13.76 -14.36 15.39
N MET A 206 12.89 -13.94 16.32
CA MET A 206 12.90 -12.56 16.83
C MET A 206 14.26 -12.19 17.43
N SER A 207 14.88 -13.10 18.20
CA SER A 207 16.21 -12.87 18.76
C SER A 207 17.28 -12.66 17.68
N LYS A 208 17.25 -13.43 16.58
CA LYS A 208 18.17 -13.26 15.45
C LYS A 208 18.00 -11.91 14.76
N VAL A 209 16.76 -11.46 14.55
CA VAL A 209 16.47 -10.13 13.99
C VAL A 209 16.96 -9.03 14.93
N GLN A 210 16.76 -9.16 16.23
CA GLN A 210 17.27 -8.20 17.23
C GLN A 210 18.81 -8.15 17.26
N GLN A 211 19.48 -9.31 17.13
CA GLN A 211 20.93 -9.37 17.04
C GLN A 211 21.45 -8.71 15.76
N GLU A 212 20.80 -8.94 14.62
CA GLU A 212 21.12 -8.27 13.36
C GLU A 212 20.96 -6.75 13.49
N LEU A 213 19.85 -6.26 14.05
CA LEU A 213 19.64 -4.85 14.31
C LEU A 213 20.74 -4.26 15.22
N LYS A 214 21.11 -4.98 16.28
CA LYS A 214 22.21 -4.58 17.17
C LYS A 214 23.55 -4.48 16.45
N HIS A 215 23.82 -5.38 15.50
CA HIS A 215 25.07 -5.39 14.74
C HIS A 215 25.12 -4.31 13.67
N VAL A 216 24.06 -4.17 12.87
CA VAL A 216 24.00 -3.27 11.72
C VAL A 216 23.77 -1.81 12.15
N VAL A 217 22.88 -1.60 13.12
CA VAL A 217 22.44 -0.26 13.53
C VAL A 217 23.14 0.19 14.80
N GLY A 218 23.35 -0.72 15.75
CA GLY A 218 23.90 -0.41 17.06
C GLY A 218 22.83 0.00 18.08
N MET A 219 23.12 -0.22 19.37
CA MET A 219 22.15 -0.03 20.47
C MET A 219 21.73 1.43 20.71
N ASN A 220 22.55 2.40 20.28
CA ASN A 220 22.34 3.82 20.57
C ASN A 220 21.84 4.61 19.35
N ASN A 221 21.49 3.91 18.27
CA ASN A 221 21.06 4.52 17.01
C ASN A 221 19.62 4.12 16.67
N ILE A 222 18.98 4.90 15.80
CA ILE A 222 17.65 4.61 15.27
C ILE A 222 17.81 4.04 13.86
N VAL A 223 16.97 3.08 13.49
CA VAL A 223 16.92 2.51 12.14
C VAL A 223 16.66 3.64 11.11
N GLU A 224 17.38 3.59 10.00
CA GLU A 224 17.23 4.46 8.84
C GLU A 224 17.09 3.56 7.61
N GLU A 225 16.45 4.04 6.54
CA GLU A 225 16.23 3.25 5.32
C GLU A 225 17.54 2.76 4.67
N SER A 226 18.64 3.51 4.86
CA SER A 226 19.98 3.12 4.41
C SER A 226 20.50 1.84 5.07
N HIS A 227 19.94 1.42 6.20
CA HIS A 227 20.30 0.15 6.85
C HIS A 227 19.60 -1.06 6.23
N LEU A 228 18.44 -0.87 5.58
CA LEU A 228 17.60 -1.97 5.08
C LEU A 228 18.35 -2.98 4.19
N PRO A 229 19.26 -2.57 3.27
CA PRO A 229 20.01 -3.53 2.46
C PRO A 229 20.86 -4.53 3.27
N ASN A 230 21.21 -4.19 4.51
CA ASN A 230 22.02 -5.02 5.40
C ASN A 230 21.18 -5.81 6.44
N LEU A 231 19.85 -5.63 6.46
CA LEU A 231 18.95 -6.32 7.39
C LEU A 231 18.37 -7.59 6.74
N HIS A 232 19.25 -8.56 6.48
CA HIS A 232 18.91 -9.78 5.73
C HIS A 232 17.93 -10.69 6.47
N ASN A 233 18.08 -10.88 7.78
CA ASN A 233 17.16 -11.70 8.57
C ASN A 233 15.78 -11.06 8.63
N LEU A 234 15.70 -9.73 8.75
CA LEU A 234 14.43 -9.02 8.68
C LEU A 234 13.75 -9.16 7.31
N ASP A 235 14.48 -8.99 6.21
CA ASP A 235 13.96 -9.17 4.85
C ASP A 235 13.41 -10.59 4.63
N VAL A 236 14.13 -11.59 5.14
CA VAL A 236 13.70 -12.99 5.05
C VAL A 236 12.42 -13.24 5.86
N VAL A 237 12.29 -12.67 7.06
CA VAL A 237 11.05 -12.73 7.84
C VAL A 237 9.91 -12.12 7.04
N PHE A 238 10.11 -10.94 6.44
CA PHE A 238 9.13 -10.30 5.58
C PHE A 238 8.71 -11.19 4.40
N LYS A 239 9.66 -11.84 3.73
CA LYS A 239 9.36 -12.74 2.62
C LYS A 239 8.53 -13.95 3.04
N GLU A 240 8.90 -14.57 4.16
CA GLU A 240 8.17 -15.74 4.66
C GLU A 240 6.78 -15.35 5.18
N THR A 241 6.67 -14.20 5.84
CA THR A 241 5.37 -13.63 6.22
C THR A 241 4.50 -13.37 5.00
N LEU A 242 5.03 -12.80 3.91
CA LEU A 242 4.24 -12.55 2.70
C LEU A 242 3.87 -13.83 1.93
N ARG A 243 4.68 -14.91 2.06
CA ARG A 243 4.33 -16.23 1.54
C ARG A 243 3.15 -16.82 2.30
N LEU A 244 3.23 -16.84 3.63
CA LEU A 244 2.18 -17.40 4.46
C LEU A 244 0.95 -16.48 4.52
N HIS A 245 1.13 -15.18 4.65
CA HIS A 245 0.04 -14.24 4.90
C HIS A 245 -0.01 -13.15 3.83
N PRO A 246 -0.26 -13.51 2.56
CA PRO A 246 -0.39 -12.51 1.51
C PRO A 246 -1.62 -11.64 1.79
N ALA A 247 -1.45 -10.32 1.86
CA ALA A 247 -2.54 -9.38 2.12
C ALA A 247 -3.69 -9.51 1.10
N LEU A 248 -3.36 -9.89 -0.15
CA LEU A 248 -4.33 -10.20 -1.21
C LEU A 248 -4.21 -11.67 -1.64
N PRO A 249 -4.87 -12.63 -0.94
CA PRO A 249 -4.70 -14.06 -1.19
C PRO A 249 -5.13 -14.54 -2.59
N LEU A 250 -5.99 -13.78 -3.27
CA LEU A 250 -6.46 -14.03 -4.64
C LEU A 250 -5.90 -13.03 -5.67
N LEU A 251 -5.04 -12.09 -5.23
CA LEU A 251 -4.65 -10.88 -5.96
C LEU A 251 -5.87 -10.10 -6.50
N LEU A 252 -5.61 -9.07 -7.30
CA LEU A 252 -6.66 -8.39 -8.06
C LEU A 252 -7.07 -9.24 -9.28
N PRO A 253 -8.39 -9.36 -9.57
CA PRO A 253 -8.86 -10.17 -10.67
C PRO A 253 -8.37 -9.64 -12.02
N LYS A 254 -7.99 -10.56 -12.90
CA LYS A 254 -7.64 -10.28 -14.30
C LYS A 254 -8.81 -10.60 -15.21
N ARG A 255 -8.93 -9.88 -16.33
CA ARG A 255 -9.89 -10.18 -17.40
C ARG A 255 -9.15 -10.23 -18.74
N PRO A 256 -9.18 -11.36 -19.46
CA PRO A 256 -8.53 -11.44 -20.75
C PRO A 256 -9.29 -10.60 -21.77
N SER A 257 -8.57 -9.79 -22.55
CA SER A 257 -9.13 -8.92 -23.59
C SER A 257 -9.50 -9.66 -24.88
N GLN A 258 -9.15 -10.94 -24.96
CA GLN A 258 -9.50 -11.84 -26.03
C GLN A 258 -9.50 -13.27 -25.48
N CYS A 259 -10.12 -14.20 -26.19
CA CYS A 259 -10.07 -15.60 -25.81
C CYS A 259 -8.61 -16.11 -25.72
N ALA A 260 -8.30 -16.89 -24.68
CA ALA A 260 -6.96 -17.42 -24.43
C ALA A 260 -7.01 -18.90 -24.01
N ILE A 261 -5.89 -19.62 -24.16
CA ILE A 261 -5.73 -20.99 -23.66
C ILE A 261 -4.79 -20.95 -22.46
N VAL A 262 -5.21 -21.51 -21.33
CA VAL A 262 -4.40 -21.62 -20.10
C VAL A 262 -4.49 -23.05 -19.60
N GLY A 263 -3.35 -23.73 -19.46
CA GLY A 263 -3.31 -25.13 -18.99
C GLY A 263 -4.11 -26.09 -19.88
N GLY A 264 -4.24 -25.81 -21.19
CA GLY A 264 -5.05 -26.59 -22.12
C GLY A 264 -6.54 -26.24 -22.15
N TYR A 265 -7.02 -25.35 -21.27
CA TYR A 265 -8.42 -24.92 -21.21
C TYR A 265 -8.64 -23.58 -21.91
N LYS A 266 -9.75 -23.48 -22.66
CA LYS A 266 -10.18 -22.23 -23.29
C LYS A 266 -10.84 -21.31 -22.25
N ILE A 267 -10.25 -20.14 -22.06
CA ILE A 267 -10.80 -19.05 -21.26
C ILE A 267 -11.41 -18.02 -22.22
N ALA A 268 -12.70 -17.77 -22.11
CA ALA A 268 -13.39 -16.78 -22.93
C ALA A 268 -12.94 -15.36 -22.58
N GLU A 269 -13.05 -14.45 -23.55
CA GLU A 269 -12.87 -13.02 -23.33
C GLU A 269 -13.79 -12.51 -22.20
N GLY A 270 -13.29 -11.58 -21.38
CA GLY A 270 -14.06 -10.97 -20.30
C GLY A 270 -14.21 -11.83 -19.04
N THR A 271 -13.82 -13.11 -19.08
CA THR A 271 -13.83 -14.00 -17.90
C THR A 271 -13.04 -13.39 -16.74
N LYS A 272 -13.64 -13.32 -15.55
CA LYS A 272 -12.94 -12.88 -14.33
C LYS A 272 -12.05 -14.04 -13.83
N VAL A 273 -10.74 -13.83 -13.83
CA VAL A 273 -9.73 -14.83 -13.43
C VAL A 273 -9.02 -14.35 -12.17
N PHE A 274 -8.97 -15.20 -11.15
CA PHE A 274 -8.24 -14.95 -9.92
C PHE A 274 -7.00 -15.85 -9.86
N LEU A 275 -5.89 -15.31 -9.35
CA LEU A 275 -4.70 -16.09 -9.07
C LEU A 275 -4.66 -16.37 -7.57
N ASN A 276 -4.91 -17.63 -7.19
CA ASN A 276 -4.91 -18.03 -5.80
C ASN A 276 -3.46 -18.19 -5.28
N VAL A 277 -2.82 -17.07 -4.96
CA VAL A 277 -1.45 -17.06 -4.42
C VAL A 277 -1.39 -17.74 -3.06
N TYR A 278 -2.45 -17.65 -2.26
CA TYR A 278 -2.56 -18.36 -0.99
C TYR A 278 -2.37 -19.87 -1.15
N ALA A 279 -3.01 -20.46 -2.18
CA ALA A 279 -2.86 -21.88 -2.50
C ALA A 279 -1.46 -22.19 -3.05
N ILE A 280 -0.95 -21.40 -4.01
CA ILE A 280 0.39 -21.60 -4.60
C ILE A 280 1.48 -21.57 -3.52
N HIS A 281 1.37 -20.62 -2.59
CA HIS A 281 2.33 -20.43 -1.51
C HIS A 281 2.26 -21.53 -0.46
N ARG A 282 1.17 -22.32 -0.42
CA ARG A 282 0.98 -23.44 0.51
C ARG A 282 0.99 -24.81 -0.15
N ASP A 283 1.32 -24.89 -1.42
CA ASP A 283 1.32 -26.15 -2.16
C ASP A 283 2.51 -27.02 -1.71
N PRO A 284 2.26 -28.23 -1.13
CA PRO A 284 3.33 -29.13 -0.70
C PRO A 284 4.17 -29.68 -1.86
N GLN A 285 3.70 -29.57 -3.12
CA GLN A 285 4.50 -29.93 -4.30
C GLN A 285 5.51 -28.85 -4.67
N VAL A 286 5.29 -27.61 -4.21
CA VAL A 286 6.11 -26.44 -4.52
C VAL A 286 7.02 -26.07 -3.35
N TRP A 287 6.48 -26.17 -2.12
CA TRP A 287 7.12 -25.80 -0.87
C TRP A 287 7.14 -27.01 0.08
N GLU A 288 8.32 -27.43 0.52
CA GLU A 288 8.45 -28.33 1.68
C GLU A 288 7.75 -27.69 2.91
N SER A 289 7.23 -28.48 3.85
CA SER A 289 6.53 -27.99 5.07
C SER A 289 5.76 -26.67 4.89
N PRO A 290 4.81 -26.59 3.94
CA PRO A 290 4.30 -25.32 3.41
C PRO A 290 3.52 -24.48 4.42
N LEU A 291 3.10 -25.08 5.53
CA LEU A 291 2.33 -24.42 6.59
C LEU A 291 3.21 -23.91 7.73
N GLU A 292 4.49 -24.30 7.75
CA GLU A 292 5.43 -23.88 8.78
C GLU A 292 6.12 -22.57 8.39
N PHE A 293 6.36 -21.70 9.36
CA PHE A 293 7.15 -20.48 9.19
C PHE A 293 8.65 -20.84 9.18
N GLN A 294 9.23 -20.97 7.99
CA GLN A 294 10.61 -21.40 7.81
C GLN A 294 11.41 -20.40 6.97
N ARG A 295 12.10 -19.50 7.67
CA ARG A 295 12.94 -18.45 7.09
C ARG A 295 14.08 -18.99 6.20
N GLU A 296 14.56 -20.20 6.47
CA GLU A 296 15.71 -20.81 5.80
C GLU A 296 15.52 -20.92 4.28
N ARG A 297 14.27 -20.96 3.82
CA ARG A 297 13.86 -21.01 2.40
C ARG A 297 14.35 -19.82 1.57
N PHE A 298 14.52 -18.67 2.21
CA PHE A 298 14.93 -17.42 1.55
C PHE A 298 16.37 -17.02 1.85
N LEU A 299 17.13 -17.83 2.61
CA LEU A 299 18.54 -17.56 2.90
C LEU A 299 19.46 -17.89 1.72
N SER A 300 19.04 -18.77 0.82
CA SER A 300 19.83 -19.16 -0.35
C SER A 300 19.66 -18.15 -1.49
N PRO A 301 20.73 -17.49 -1.97
CA PRO A 301 20.65 -16.59 -3.12
C PRO A 301 20.22 -17.30 -4.41
N LEU A 302 20.37 -18.62 -4.48
CA LEU A 302 20.09 -19.44 -5.66
C LEU A 302 18.60 -19.62 -5.96
N THR A 303 17.71 -19.33 -5.00
CA THR A 303 16.27 -19.55 -5.17
C THR A 303 15.57 -18.43 -5.94
N ASN A 304 16.22 -17.26 -6.10
CA ASN A 304 15.68 -16.07 -6.79
C ASN A 304 14.23 -15.77 -6.37
N LEU A 305 13.95 -15.84 -5.07
CA LEU A 305 12.63 -15.53 -4.48
C LEU A 305 12.60 -14.04 -4.09
N ASP A 306 12.52 -13.19 -5.10
CA ASP A 306 12.43 -11.74 -4.95
C ASP A 306 10.97 -11.24 -5.01
N TYR A 307 10.79 -9.94 -4.78
CA TYR A 307 9.50 -9.28 -4.84
C TYR A 307 9.06 -8.92 -6.27
N ALA A 308 9.91 -9.13 -7.28
CA ALA A 308 9.68 -8.66 -8.64
C ALA A 308 8.68 -9.52 -9.42
N GLY A 309 8.27 -10.67 -8.86
CA GLY A 309 7.27 -11.54 -9.46
C GLY A 309 7.80 -12.34 -10.66
N ASN A 310 9.13 -12.51 -10.76
CA ASN A 310 9.77 -13.30 -11.81
C ASN A 310 9.75 -14.81 -11.50
N ASN A 311 9.65 -15.19 -10.22
CA ASN A 311 9.60 -16.57 -9.80
C ASN A 311 8.16 -17.05 -9.63
N MET A 312 7.77 -18.08 -10.38
CA MET A 312 6.38 -18.57 -10.39
C MET A 312 5.90 -19.20 -9.07
N LYS A 313 6.84 -19.50 -8.15
CA LYS A 313 6.53 -20.05 -6.83
C LYS A 313 6.15 -18.98 -5.81
N TYR A 314 6.59 -17.74 -6.02
CA TYR A 314 6.48 -16.66 -5.04
C TYR A 314 6.02 -15.35 -5.70
N HIS A 315 4.81 -14.94 -5.34
CA HIS A 315 4.05 -13.85 -5.97
C HIS A 315 3.30 -12.99 -4.95
N PRO A 316 3.99 -12.43 -3.94
CA PRO A 316 3.34 -11.61 -2.93
C PRO A 316 2.67 -10.36 -3.51
N PHE A 317 3.23 -9.82 -4.61
CA PHE A 317 2.73 -8.64 -5.32
C PHE A 317 2.22 -8.95 -6.73
N GLY A 318 2.06 -10.23 -7.08
CA GLY A 318 1.69 -10.67 -8.42
C GLY A 318 2.84 -10.67 -9.43
N SER A 319 2.52 -10.50 -10.72
CA SER A 319 3.47 -10.54 -11.84
C SER A 319 2.86 -9.98 -13.14
N GLY A 320 3.75 -9.58 -14.08
CA GLY A 320 3.44 -9.17 -15.45
C GLY A 320 3.03 -7.71 -15.58
N MET A 321 2.23 -7.37 -16.60
CA MET A 321 1.90 -5.97 -16.95
C MET A 321 1.14 -5.17 -15.87
N ARG A 322 0.64 -5.84 -14.83
CA ARG A 322 -0.19 -5.26 -13.77
C ARG A 322 0.47 -5.36 -12.37
N ILE A 323 1.80 -5.56 -12.30
CA ILE A 323 2.60 -5.39 -11.06
C ILE A 323 2.96 -3.92 -10.87
#